data_AF-A0A4U9TXC2-F1
#
_entry.id   AF-A0A4U9TXC2-F1
#
_cell.length_a   1.000
_cell.length_b   1.000
_cell.length_c   1.000
_cell.angle_alpha   90.00
_cell.angle_beta   90.00
_cell.angle_gamma   90.00
#
_symmetry.space_group_name_H-M   'P 1'
#
loop_
_entity.id
_entity.type
_entity.pdbx_description
1 polymer ?
#
loop_
_entity_poly.entity_id
_entity_poly.type
_entity_poly.pdbx_seq_one_letter_code
_entity_poly.pdbx_strand_id
1 'polypeptide(L)' 'MGLKVGKAFIGEYVGLKESEREGYYEVWWYSTKVGTIDLRNRSIIMGKGC' A
#
# COMPACT_ATOMS: atom_id res chain seq x y z
N MET A 1 13.90 21.90 7.30
CA MET A 1 13.77 20.50 7.77
C MET A 1 13.31 19.69 6.57
N GLY A 2 14.21 18.94 5.92
CA GLY A 2 13.93 18.28 4.64
C GLY A 2 13.08 17.02 4.83
N LEU A 3 12.13 16.79 3.92
CA LEU A 3 11.38 15.54 3.87
C LEU A 3 12.37 14.39 3.67
N LYS A 4 12.48 13.49 4.66
CA LYS A 4 13.17 12.20 4.46
C LYS A 4 12.25 11.32 3.63
N VAL A 5 12.37 11.42 2.30
CA VAL A 5 11.64 10.55 1.39
C VAL A 5 12.12 9.11 1.65
N GLY A 6 11.22 8.25 2.14
CA GLY A 6 11.51 6.83 2.27
C GLY A 6 11.82 6.21 0.90
N LYS A 7 12.59 5.11 0.87
CA LYS A 7 12.91 4.39 -0.38
C LYS A 7 11.62 4.16 -1.21
N ALA A 8 11.64 4.60 -2.47
CA ALA A 8 10.55 4.37 -3.41
C ALA A 8 10.50 2.90 -3.86
N PHE A 9 9.30 2.38 -4.12
CA PHE A 9 9.05 0.99 -4.54
C PHE A 9 9.13 0.81 -6.07
N ILE A 10 10.11 1.44 -6.72
CA ILE A 10 10.22 1.44 -8.19
C ILE A 10 10.78 0.10 -8.66
N GLY A 11 10.05 -0.59 -9.54
CA GLY A 11 10.44 -1.90 -10.09
C GLY A 11 10.30 -3.06 -9.10
N GLU A 12 9.70 -2.83 -7.94
CA GLU A 12 9.47 -3.84 -6.91
C GLU A 12 8.13 -4.55 -7.15
N TYR A 13 8.08 -5.87 -6.92
CA TYR A 13 6.82 -6.59 -6.86
C TYR A 13 6.13 -6.35 -5.52
N VAL A 14 4.83 -6.11 -5.57
CA VAL A 14 3.97 -5.99 -4.40
C VAL A 14 2.92 -7.10 -4.41
N GLY A 15 2.60 -7.61 -3.22
CA GLY A 15 1.50 -8.55 -3.00
C GLY A 15 0.20 -7.79 -2.72
N LEU A 16 -0.90 -8.31 -3.23
CA LEU A 16 -2.24 -7.88 -2.86
C LEU A 16 -2.85 -8.94 -1.94
N LYS A 17 -3.35 -8.50 -0.80
CA LYS A 17 -4.09 -9.33 0.14
C LYS A 17 -5.49 -8.78 0.30
N GLU A 18 -6.49 -9.57 -0.05
CA GLU A 18 -7.88 -9.19 0.20
C GLU A 18 -8.15 -9.17 1.71
N SER A 19 -8.80 -8.11 2.17
CA SER A 19 -9.23 -8.02 3.57
C SER A 19 -10.61 -8.65 3.76
N GLU A 20 -11.04 -8.76 5.02
CA GLU A 20 -12.40 -9.20 5.35
C GLU A 20 -13.48 -8.25 4.83
N ARG A 21 -13.13 -6.99 4.54
CA ARG A 21 -14.03 -6.01 3.94
C ARG A 21 -13.98 -6.14 2.42
N GLU A 22 -15.10 -6.56 1.84
CA GLU A 22 -15.27 -6.70 0.38
C GLU A 22 -14.85 -5.42 -0.37
N GLY A 23 -13.97 -5.60 -1.36
CA GLY A 23 -13.44 -4.52 -2.18
C GLY A 23 -12.34 -3.70 -1.51
N TYR A 24 -11.83 -4.15 -0.36
CA TYR A 24 -10.69 -3.55 0.32
C TYR A 24 -9.50 -4.51 0.33
N TYR A 25 -8.37 -4.04 -0.22
CA TYR A 25 -7.14 -4.81 -0.35
C TYR A 25 -6.00 -4.11 0.37
N GLU A 26 -5.14 -4.90 1.00
CA GLU A 26 -3.87 -4.45 1.51
C GLU A 26 -2.77 -4.67 0.46
N VAL A 27 -1.87 -3.71 0.35
CA VAL A 27 -0.68 -3.79 -0.50
C VAL A 27 0.54 -4.06 0.37
N TRP A 28 1.26 -5.14 0.08
CA TRP A 28 2.38 -5.62 0.88
C TRP A 28 3.67 -5.66 0.04
N TRP A 29 4.76 -5.16 0.62
CA TRP A 29 6.13 -5.36 0.11
C TRP A 29 6.89 -6.22 1.10
N TYR A 30 7.22 -7.45 0.70
CA TYR A 30 7.67 -8.50 1.61
C TYR A 30 6.72 -8.63 2.82
N SER A 31 7.22 -8.41 4.03
CA SER A 31 6.45 -8.48 5.29
C SER A 31 5.94 -7.12 5.77
N THR A 32 6.07 -6.05 4.97
CA THR A 32 5.65 -4.70 5.33
C THR A 32 4.40 -4.30 4.55
N LYS A 33 3.34 -3.91 5.25
CA LYS A 33 2.18 -3.25 4.62
C LYS A 33 2.59 -1.85 4.19
N VAL A 34 2.36 -1.55 2.91
CA VAL A 34 2.81 -0.30 2.25
C VAL A 34 1.69 0.45 1.55
N GLY A 35 0.47 -0.07 1.62
CA GLY A 35 -0.67 0.59 1.03
C GLY A 35 -1.98 -0.14 1.23
N THR A 36 -3.04 0.51 0.76
CA THR A 36 -4.39 0.00 0.74
C THR A 36 -5.09 0.44 -0.55
N ILE A 37 -5.96 -0.42 -1.07
CA ILE A 37 -6.82 -0.15 -2.22
C ILE A 37 -8.26 -0.31 -1.75
N ASP A 38 -9.06 0.75 -1.89
CA ASP A 38 -10.51 0.72 -1.65
C ASP A 38 -11.22 0.89 -2.99
N LEU A 39 -11.79 -0.20 -3.50
CA LEU A 39 -12.49 -0.20 -4.78
C LEU A 39 -13.84 0.53 -4.72
N ARG A 40 -14.50 0.56 -3.55
CA ARG A 40 -15.78 1.25 -3.37
C ARG A 40 -15.58 2.76 -3.47
N ASN A 41 -14.54 3.25 -2.84
CA ASN A 41 -14.15 4.66 -2.87
C ASN A 41 -13.23 5.03 -4.04
N ARG A 42 -12.84 4.05 -4.87
CA ARG A 42 -11.92 4.21 -6.01
C ARG A 42 -10.62 4.93 -5.62
N SER A 43 -10.08 4.58 -4.45
CA SER A 43 -8.94 5.26 -3.85
C SER A 43 -7.81 4.30 -3.55
N ILE A 44 -6.57 4.78 -3.72
CA ILE A 44 -5.35 4.06 -3.37
C ILE A 44 -4.54 4.95 -2.43
N ILE A 45 -4.15 4.41 -1.29
CA ILE A 45 -3.26 5.06 -0.33
C ILE A 45 -1.97 4.25 -0.27
N MET A 46 -0.83 4.90 -0.48
CA MET A 46 0.49 4.27 -0.47
C MET A 46 1.43 5.03 0.47
N GLY A 47 2.29 4.31 1.19
CA GLY A 47 3.29 4.90 2.06
C GLY A 47 3.86 3.91 3.08
N LYS A 48 4.94 4.28 3.76
CA LYS A 48 5.36 3.53 4.95
C LYS A 48 4.56 4.05 6.15
N GLY A 49 3.76 3.19 6.77
CA GLY A 49 2.91 3.55 7.92
C GLY A 49 1.48 3.95 7.59
N CYS A 50 0.99 3.62 6.39
CA CYS A 50 -0.41 3.73 5.99
C CYS A 50 -1.24 2.50 6.39
#